data_AF-A0A9P0KZI2-F1
#
_entry.id   AF-A0A9P0KZI2-F1
#
_cell.length_a   1.000
_cell.length_b   1.000
_cell.length_c   1.000
_cell.angle_alpha   90.00
_cell.angle_beta   90.00
_cell.angle_gamma   90.00
#
_symmetry.space_group_name_H-M   'P 1'
#
loop_
_entity.id
_entity.type
_entity.pdbx_description
1 polymer ?
#
loop_
_entity_poly.entity_id
_entity_poly.type
_entity_poly.pdbx_seq_one_letter_code
_entity_poly.pdbx_strand_id
1 'polypeptide(L)'
;MTGCMKCFPQKSYSIVQDDKEEMAMKEWPLWEKVVVISIIVILFFGFLIFLVIWVVFPLVFMNSLSLQTTFMFFPVDQPKHPEFDQPEKYDIDGVVNFHIRLVDTDGSTEVSIGTWLIVPDDEKEKHALRPHDISTAAKIIRNTVKPILIYMHGVACNRILPNEAYTVARKEFLVVAMDHRGYGDSGLNVQMCEQGIVSDTRQIFKWIRTLTSNEIFFWGHSMGTALSTHTLRKLKELDGMVPSGLILESAFTTMREEIVSNPLGKLFSWLMYFNSTILDPLERNGFHFKTTENILSVDCPIMMLHSEDDDVIPWRLGFKLYHVARTRRNKETQGSVSFTLFPALGYYHVGIPRDKKVPQMLQNFIQRCRIEDKRRDGQHYSF
;
A
#
# COMPACT_ATOMS: atom_id res chain seq x y z
N MET A 1 -40.29 30.47 117.99
CA MET A 1 -38.99 29.80 117.78
C MET A 1 -39.02 29.22 116.38
N THR A 2 -38.50 29.98 115.40
CA THR A 2 -37.15 29.81 114.81
C THR A 2 -37.02 28.44 114.11
N GLY A 3 -36.79 28.31 112.81
CA GLY A 3 -36.41 29.29 111.81
C GLY A 3 -36.54 28.68 110.40
N CYS A 4 -36.68 29.58 109.44
CA CYS A 4 -36.80 29.34 108.01
C CYS A 4 -35.41 29.15 107.39
N MET A 5 -35.24 28.16 106.50
CA MET A 5 -34.28 28.29 105.39
C MET A 5 -34.72 27.41 104.21
N LYS A 6 -35.22 28.10 103.18
CA LYS A 6 -35.40 27.59 101.81
C LYS A 6 -34.02 27.42 101.16
N CYS A 7 -33.75 26.28 100.53
CA CYS A 7 -32.82 26.16 99.42
C CYS A 7 -33.38 25.15 98.40
N PHE A 8 -33.47 25.60 97.15
CA PHE A 8 -34.00 24.90 95.98
C PHE A 8 -33.16 23.66 95.61
N PRO A 9 -33.76 22.55 95.14
CA PRO A 9 -33.00 21.54 94.41
C PRO A 9 -32.76 22.00 92.97
N GLN A 10 -31.49 21.99 92.57
CA GLN A 10 -30.96 22.24 91.23
C GLN A 10 -31.70 21.44 90.15
N LYS A 11 -32.08 22.11 89.06
CA LYS A 11 -32.30 21.48 87.75
C LYS A 11 -30.98 20.86 87.30
N SER A 12 -30.86 19.54 87.37
CA SER A 12 -29.81 18.80 86.66
C SER A 12 -30.19 18.71 85.19
N TYR A 13 -29.56 19.55 84.36
CA TYR A 13 -29.44 19.29 82.94
C TYR A 13 -28.57 18.04 82.77
N SER A 14 -29.21 16.89 82.61
CA SER A 14 -28.54 15.71 82.05
C SER A 14 -28.69 15.80 80.55
N ILE A 15 -27.55 16.07 79.94
CA ILE A 15 -27.25 16.14 78.52
C ILE A 15 -27.97 14.99 77.79
N VAL A 16 -28.72 15.36 76.74
CA VAL A 16 -29.16 14.46 75.68
C VAL A 16 -27.95 13.60 75.30
N GLN A 17 -28.03 12.31 75.58
CA GLN A 17 -27.06 11.35 75.06
C GLN A 17 -27.24 11.39 73.54
N ASP A 18 -26.40 12.22 72.92
CA ASP A 18 -26.19 12.32 71.49
C ASP A 18 -26.01 10.88 71.01
N ASP A 19 -26.94 10.41 70.17
CA ASP A 19 -26.80 9.20 69.37
C ASP A 19 -25.56 9.39 68.50
N LYS A 20 -24.38 9.14 69.08
CA LYS A 20 -23.24 8.70 68.31
C LYS A 20 -23.57 7.31 67.84
N GLU A 21 -24.38 7.24 66.78
CA GLU A 21 -24.18 6.22 65.76
C GLU A 21 -22.70 6.35 65.34
N GLU A 22 -21.81 5.65 66.05
CA GLU A 22 -20.59 5.16 65.45
C GLU A 22 -21.05 4.37 64.22
N MET A 23 -20.97 5.01 63.05
CA MET A 23 -21.01 4.34 61.77
C MET A 23 -19.89 3.28 61.80
N ALA A 24 -20.21 2.10 62.28
CA ALA A 24 -19.35 0.93 62.20
C ALA A 24 -19.07 0.74 60.71
N MET A 25 -17.87 1.12 60.27
CA MET A 25 -17.42 0.87 58.91
C MET A 25 -17.48 -0.64 58.70
N LYS A 26 -18.48 -1.08 57.93
CA LYS A 26 -18.65 -2.47 57.54
C LYS A 26 -17.34 -2.93 56.93
N GLU A 27 -16.58 -3.77 57.63
CA GLU A 27 -15.35 -4.33 57.08
C GLU A 27 -15.72 -5.36 56.01
N TRP A 28 -15.30 -5.10 54.78
CA TRP A 28 -15.60 -5.99 53.67
C TRP A 28 -14.81 -7.31 53.80
N PRO A 29 -15.42 -8.46 53.48
CA PRO A 29 -14.71 -9.73 53.30
C PRO A 29 -13.52 -9.57 52.35
N LEU A 30 -12.45 -10.31 52.61
CA LEU A 30 -11.21 -10.23 51.81
C LEU A 30 -11.47 -10.45 50.30
N TRP A 31 -12.39 -11.36 49.94
CA TRP A 31 -12.73 -11.63 48.55
C TRP A 31 -13.41 -10.44 47.86
N GLU A 32 -14.28 -9.68 48.54
CA GLU A 32 -14.91 -8.48 47.99
C GLU A 32 -13.87 -7.38 47.76
N LYS A 33 -12.93 -7.21 48.70
CA LYS A 33 -11.79 -6.28 48.56
C LYS A 33 -10.91 -6.65 47.37
N VAL A 34 -10.57 -7.93 47.22
CA VAL A 34 -9.77 -8.43 46.09
C VAL A 34 -10.49 -8.18 44.77
N VAL A 35 -11.77 -8.52 44.66
CA VAL A 35 -12.57 -8.30 43.44
C VAL A 35 -12.62 -6.82 43.06
N VAL A 36 -12.88 -5.93 44.01
CA VAL A 36 -12.91 -4.48 43.73
C VAL A 36 -11.56 -3.95 43.31
N ILE A 37 -10.47 -4.35 44.00
CA ILE A 37 -9.11 -3.94 43.61
C ILE A 37 -8.80 -4.46 42.20
N SER A 38 -9.12 -5.71 41.88
CA SER A 38 -8.90 -6.27 40.54
C SER A 38 -9.68 -5.48 39.48
N ILE A 39 -10.94 -5.12 39.74
CA ILE A 39 -11.74 -4.29 38.81
C ILE A 39 -11.09 -2.92 38.62
N ILE A 40 -10.67 -2.24 39.69
CA ILE A 40 -10.00 -0.94 39.62
C ILE A 40 -8.72 -1.04 38.79
N VAL A 41 -7.92 -2.08 39.02
CA VAL A 41 -6.68 -2.32 38.28
C VAL A 41 -6.96 -2.55 36.79
N ILE A 42 -7.97 -3.37 36.45
CA ILE A 42 -8.36 -3.60 35.05
C ILE A 42 -8.85 -2.31 34.40
N LEU A 43 -9.68 -1.53 35.09
CA LEU A 43 -10.18 -0.24 34.58
C LEU A 43 -9.04 0.77 34.40
N PHE A 44 -8.07 0.80 35.32
CA PHE A 44 -6.90 1.66 35.22
C PHE A 44 -6.04 1.31 34.01
N PHE A 45 -5.72 0.03 33.81
CA PHE A 45 -4.97 -0.40 32.62
C PHE A 45 -5.77 -0.18 31.34
N GLY A 46 -7.08 -0.43 31.35
CA GLY A 46 -7.96 -0.13 30.23
C GLY A 46 -7.95 1.36 29.86
N PHE A 47 -8.00 2.24 30.85
CA PHE A 47 -7.89 3.69 30.66
C PHE A 47 -6.52 4.11 30.13
N LEU A 48 -5.43 3.52 30.62
CA LEU A 48 -4.08 3.79 30.09
C LEU A 48 -3.95 3.37 28.62
N ILE A 49 -4.43 2.16 28.27
CA ILE A 49 -4.45 1.69 26.89
C ILE A 49 -5.29 2.63 26.01
N PHE A 50 -6.44 3.09 26.53
CA PHE A 50 -7.25 4.08 25.85
C PHE A 50 -6.46 5.38 25.60
N LEU A 51 -5.80 5.95 26.60
CA LEU A 51 -5.01 7.17 26.40
C LEU A 51 -3.88 6.96 25.38
N VAL A 52 -3.21 5.81 25.40
CA VAL A 52 -2.15 5.50 24.45
C VAL A 52 -2.69 5.45 23.02
N ILE A 53 -3.78 4.71 22.79
CA ILE A 53 -4.35 4.52 21.45
C ILE A 53 -4.99 5.80 20.93
N TRP A 54 -5.72 6.52 21.77
CA TRP A 54 -6.59 7.62 21.32
C TRP A 54 -5.97 9.01 21.50
N VAL A 55 -4.89 9.16 22.27
CA VAL A 55 -4.25 10.47 22.48
C VAL A 55 -2.78 10.42 22.08
N VAL A 56 -2.00 9.51 22.65
CA VAL A 56 -0.55 9.48 22.42
C VAL A 56 -0.25 9.09 20.97
N PHE A 57 -0.84 8.01 20.46
CA PHE A 57 -0.56 7.53 19.12
C PHE A 57 -0.88 8.57 18.02
N PRO A 58 -2.07 9.21 17.97
CA PRO A 58 -2.36 10.22 16.96
C PRO A 58 -1.41 11.43 17.02
N LEU A 59 -1.02 11.86 18.22
CA LEU A 59 -0.08 12.98 18.39
C LEU A 59 1.33 12.61 17.93
N VAL A 60 1.81 11.40 18.25
CA VAL A 60 3.10 10.90 17.77
C VAL A 60 3.08 10.73 16.26
N PHE A 61 2.01 10.14 15.71
CA PHE A 61 1.83 9.96 14.26
C PHE A 61 1.87 11.30 13.52
N MET A 62 1.10 12.29 13.98
CA MET A 62 1.06 13.62 13.37
C MET A 62 2.43 14.29 13.27
N ASN A 63 3.32 14.05 14.25
CA ASN A 63 4.61 14.73 14.36
C ASN A 63 5.81 13.88 13.91
N SER A 64 5.60 12.63 13.49
CA SER A 64 6.68 11.73 13.09
C SER A 64 6.56 11.29 11.64
N LEU A 65 7.39 11.88 10.78
CA LEU A 65 7.48 11.47 9.37
C LEU A 65 7.94 10.01 9.24
N SER A 66 8.84 9.55 10.10
CA SER A 66 9.29 8.15 10.10
C SER A 66 8.13 7.20 10.39
N LEU A 67 7.28 7.53 11.37
CA LEU A 67 6.11 6.72 11.71
C LEU A 67 5.11 6.72 10.55
N GLN A 68 4.81 7.89 9.98
CA GLN A 68 3.95 8.01 8.80
C GLN A 68 4.47 7.17 7.63
N THR A 69 5.76 7.30 7.29
CA THR A 69 6.41 6.55 6.21
C THR A 69 6.30 5.04 6.44
N THR A 70 6.54 4.60 7.68
CA THR A 70 6.43 3.18 8.06
C THR A 70 5.00 2.67 7.91
N PHE A 71 4.00 3.46 8.29
CA PHE A 71 2.60 3.07 8.13
C PHE A 71 2.16 3.08 6.66
N MET A 72 2.66 4.01 5.86
CA MET A 72 2.23 4.17 4.47
C MET A 72 2.82 3.11 3.54
N PHE A 73 4.06 2.72 3.76
CA PHE A 73 4.75 1.75 2.93
C PHE A 73 4.78 0.35 3.58
N PHE A 74 4.89 0.28 4.90
CA PHE A 74 4.97 -0.97 5.64
C PHE A 74 6.02 -1.95 5.05
N PRO A 75 7.31 -1.55 5.06
CA PRO A 75 8.38 -2.35 4.46
C PRO A 75 8.69 -3.55 5.36
N VAL A 76 7.99 -4.67 5.13
CA VAL A 76 8.20 -5.91 5.87
C VAL A 76 8.91 -6.92 4.99
N ASP A 77 10.01 -7.46 5.50
CA ASP A 77 10.69 -8.59 4.90
C ASP A 77 9.84 -9.86 5.10
N GLN A 78 9.18 -10.28 4.02
CA GLN A 78 8.46 -11.54 3.92
C GLN A 78 8.96 -12.31 2.69
N PRO A 79 9.58 -13.49 2.86
CA PRO A 79 9.95 -14.13 4.13
C PRO A 79 11.04 -13.36 4.89
N LYS A 80 11.22 -13.66 6.18
CA LYS A 80 12.30 -13.08 6.99
C LYS A 80 13.66 -13.43 6.39
N HIS A 81 14.53 -12.43 6.24
CA HIS A 81 15.85 -12.57 5.61
C HIS A 81 15.76 -13.16 4.20
N PRO A 82 15.11 -12.45 3.26
CA PRO A 82 14.89 -12.95 1.91
C PRO A 82 16.22 -13.16 1.16
N GLU A 83 16.33 -14.25 0.42
CA GLU A 83 17.50 -14.60 -0.40
C GLU A 83 17.17 -14.38 -1.89
N PHE A 84 17.33 -13.14 -2.36
CA PHE A 84 16.94 -12.77 -3.73
C PHE A 84 17.79 -13.40 -4.84
N ASP A 85 18.97 -13.94 -4.52
CA ASP A 85 19.83 -14.69 -5.44
C ASP A 85 19.45 -16.17 -5.58
N GLN A 86 18.47 -16.66 -4.79
CA GLN A 86 18.00 -18.04 -4.83
C GLN A 86 16.47 -18.11 -4.99
N PRO A 87 15.93 -17.57 -6.09
CA PRO A 87 14.49 -17.49 -6.34
C PRO A 87 13.80 -18.87 -6.37
N GLU A 88 14.55 -19.95 -6.63
CA GLU A 88 14.05 -21.32 -6.63
C GLU A 88 13.55 -21.78 -5.25
N LYS A 89 14.04 -21.17 -4.16
CA LYS A 89 13.54 -21.41 -2.79
C LYS A 89 12.08 -20.98 -2.61
N TYR A 90 11.58 -20.14 -3.51
CA TYR A 90 10.25 -19.55 -3.45
C TYR A 90 9.36 -20.04 -4.59
N ASP A 91 9.73 -21.15 -5.23
CA ASP A 91 9.05 -21.73 -6.39
C ASP A 91 8.99 -20.77 -7.60
N ILE A 92 10.06 -19.98 -7.80
CA ILE A 92 10.20 -19.06 -8.94
C ILE A 92 11.47 -19.43 -9.71
N ASP A 93 11.29 -20.10 -10.85
CA ASP A 93 12.37 -20.55 -11.72
C ASP A 93 12.66 -19.58 -12.88
N GLY A 94 13.83 -19.72 -13.51
CA GLY A 94 14.19 -18.93 -14.70
C GLY A 94 14.28 -17.44 -14.41
N VAL A 95 14.92 -17.08 -13.30
CA VAL A 95 15.06 -15.70 -12.83
C VAL A 95 16.52 -15.29 -12.87
N VAL A 96 16.78 -14.07 -13.33
CA VAL A 96 18.07 -13.40 -13.19
C VAL A 96 17.90 -12.27 -12.18
N ASN A 97 18.59 -12.36 -11.04
CA ASN A 97 18.66 -11.28 -10.04
C ASN A 97 19.76 -10.31 -10.43
N PHE A 98 19.50 -9.01 -10.25
CA PHE A 98 20.48 -7.96 -10.51
C PHE A 98 20.06 -6.66 -9.83
N HIS A 99 20.99 -5.72 -9.72
CA HIS A 99 20.73 -4.38 -9.19
C HIS A 99 20.94 -3.33 -10.26
N ILE A 100 20.07 -2.33 -10.27
CA ILE A 100 20.17 -1.15 -11.13
C ILE A 100 20.58 0.03 -10.26
N ARG A 101 21.70 0.68 -10.60
CA ARG A 101 22.14 1.91 -9.95
C ARG A 101 21.49 3.12 -10.61
N LEU A 102 20.81 3.91 -9.79
CA LEU A 102 20.01 5.08 -10.17
C LEU A 102 20.49 6.29 -9.38
N VAL A 103 20.04 7.47 -9.79
CA VAL A 103 20.30 8.72 -9.06
C VAL A 103 19.01 9.17 -8.38
N ASP A 104 19.09 9.52 -7.09
CA ASP A 104 17.96 10.03 -6.34
C ASP A 104 17.50 11.41 -6.85
N THR A 105 16.36 11.86 -6.36
CA THR A 105 15.74 13.15 -6.66
C THR A 105 16.61 14.36 -6.29
N ASP A 106 17.61 14.19 -5.43
CA ASP A 106 18.61 15.22 -5.12
C ASP A 106 19.69 15.38 -6.21
N GLY A 107 19.73 14.47 -7.20
CA GLY A 107 20.68 14.49 -8.31
C GLY A 107 22.10 14.02 -7.97
N SER A 108 22.37 13.56 -6.75
CA SER A 108 23.73 13.17 -6.33
C SER A 108 23.80 11.85 -5.55
N THR A 109 22.75 11.49 -4.81
CA THR A 109 22.74 10.24 -4.04
C THR A 109 22.47 9.06 -4.97
N GLU A 110 23.34 8.06 -4.94
CA GLU A 110 23.14 6.80 -5.68
C GLU A 110 22.13 5.91 -4.94
N VAL A 111 21.19 5.34 -5.69
CA VAL A 111 20.18 4.39 -5.20
C VAL A 111 20.33 3.08 -5.95
N SER A 112 20.54 1.98 -5.23
CA SER A 112 20.60 0.63 -5.80
C SER A 112 19.22 -0.04 -5.68
N ILE A 113 18.61 -0.41 -6.81
CA ILE A 113 17.30 -1.08 -6.85
C ILE A 113 17.48 -2.55 -7.25
N GLY A 114 17.12 -3.44 -6.35
CA GLY A 114 17.06 -4.89 -6.55
C GLY A 114 15.93 -5.27 -7.51
N THR A 115 16.27 -6.05 -8.53
CA THR A 115 15.36 -6.38 -9.63
C THR A 115 15.54 -7.84 -10.05
N TRP A 116 14.43 -8.48 -10.34
CA TRP A 116 14.35 -9.78 -10.98
C TRP A 116 13.92 -9.63 -12.43
N LEU A 117 14.66 -10.28 -13.33
CA LEU A 117 14.22 -10.54 -14.68
C LEU A 117 13.73 -11.98 -14.76
N ILE A 118 12.41 -12.15 -14.85
CA ILE A 118 11.75 -13.46 -14.89
C ILE A 118 11.49 -13.79 -16.36
N VAL A 119 12.14 -14.85 -16.86
CA VAL A 119 12.07 -15.20 -18.28
C VAL A 119 10.74 -15.85 -18.64
N PRO A 120 10.29 -15.75 -19.90
CA PRO A 120 9.10 -16.43 -20.40
C PRO A 120 9.11 -17.94 -20.13
N ASP A 121 7.93 -18.54 -19.97
CA ASP A 121 7.78 -19.97 -19.67
C ASP A 121 8.47 -20.88 -20.70
N ASP A 122 8.42 -20.50 -21.98
CA ASP A 122 9.03 -21.21 -23.11
C ASP A 122 10.56 -21.05 -23.18
N GLU A 123 11.16 -20.20 -22.35
CA GLU A 123 12.60 -19.92 -22.36
C GLU A 123 13.32 -20.33 -21.06
N LYS A 124 12.62 -20.86 -20.06
CA LYS A 124 13.18 -21.19 -18.73
C LYS A 124 14.49 -21.98 -18.78
N GLU A 125 14.48 -23.12 -19.46
CA GLU A 125 15.62 -24.05 -19.50
C GLU A 125 16.87 -23.41 -20.12
N LYS A 126 16.68 -22.54 -21.12
CA LYS A 126 17.78 -21.82 -21.81
C LYS A 126 18.50 -20.82 -20.89
N HIS A 127 17.86 -20.41 -19.80
CA HIS A 127 18.33 -19.37 -18.91
C HIS A 127 18.63 -19.87 -17.48
N ALA A 128 18.38 -21.14 -17.17
CA ALA A 128 18.49 -21.71 -15.83
C ALA A 128 19.89 -21.63 -15.17
N LEU A 129 20.97 -21.59 -15.96
CA LEU A 129 22.36 -21.62 -15.44
C LEU A 129 23.10 -20.29 -15.63
N ARG A 130 22.39 -19.17 -15.78
CA ARG A 130 23.02 -17.88 -16.05
C ARG A 130 23.41 -17.14 -14.77
N PRO A 131 24.47 -16.32 -14.82
CA PRO A 131 24.87 -15.52 -13.67
C PRO A 131 23.83 -14.43 -13.36
N HIS A 132 23.69 -14.16 -12.06
CA HIS A 132 22.85 -13.09 -11.51
C HIS A 132 23.60 -11.75 -11.63
N ASP A 133 23.42 -11.06 -12.77
CA ASP A 133 24.04 -9.76 -13.00
C ASP A 133 23.28 -8.92 -14.06
N ILE A 134 23.51 -7.61 -14.03
CA ILE A 134 22.85 -6.64 -14.92
C ILE A 134 23.24 -6.83 -16.40
N SER A 135 24.45 -7.33 -16.69
CA SER A 135 24.91 -7.54 -18.06
C SER A 135 24.17 -8.71 -18.73
N THR A 136 23.92 -9.75 -17.95
CA THR A 136 23.11 -10.91 -18.33
C THR A 136 21.67 -10.48 -18.55
N ALA A 137 21.07 -9.73 -17.62
CA ALA A 137 19.73 -9.17 -17.77
C ALA A 137 19.61 -8.32 -19.04
N ALA A 138 20.56 -7.40 -19.27
CA ALA A 138 20.58 -6.56 -20.46
C ALA A 138 20.72 -7.37 -21.76
N LYS A 139 21.50 -8.45 -21.76
CA LYS A 139 21.61 -9.35 -22.92
C LYS A 139 20.30 -10.08 -23.20
N ILE A 140 19.55 -10.48 -22.17
CA ILE A 140 18.24 -11.13 -22.34
C ILE A 140 17.24 -10.12 -22.92
N ILE A 141 17.16 -8.93 -22.33
CA ILE A 141 16.28 -7.84 -22.79
C ILE A 141 16.55 -7.46 -24.25
N ARG A 142 17.81 -7.38 -24.69
CA ARG A 142 18.17 -7.07 -26.08
C ARG A 142 17.72 -8.13 -27.10
N ASN A 143 17.68 -9.39 -26.68
CA ASN A 143 17.46 -10.53 -27.58
C ASN A 143 16.05 -11.11 -27.50
N THR A 144 15.23 -10.66 -26.53
CA THR A 144 13.87 -11.15 -26.39
C THR A 144 12.98 -10.65 -27.53
N VAL A 145 12.03 -11.48 -27.96
CA VAL A 145 10.98 -11.10 -28.91
C VAL A 145 9.64 -10.86 -28.21
N LYS A 146 9.55 -11.14 -26.90
CA LYS A 146 8.34 -10.94 -26.10
C LYS A 146 8.23 -9.48 -25.67
N PRO A 147 7.00 -8.96 -25.46
CA PRO A 147 6.81 -7.70 -24.77
C PRO A 147 7.38 -7.77 -23.35
N ILE A 148 7.77 -6.62 -22.81
CA ILE A 148 8.31 -6.51 -21.45
C ILE A 148 7.21 -6.03 -20.52
N LEU A 149 7.12 -6.61 -19.33
CA LEU A 149 6.23 -6.16 -18.27
C LEU A 149 7.03 -5.66 -17.07
N ILE A 150 6.88 -4.40 -16.70
CA ILE A 150 7.37 -3.87 -15.43
C ILE A 150 6.29 -4.10 -14.38
N TYR A 151 6.61 -4.91 -13.37
CA TYR A 151 5.69 -5.23 -12.27
C TYR A 151 5.96 -4.33 -11.05
N MET A 152 4.92 -3.68 -10.54
CA MET A 152 4.95 -2.76 -9.40
C MET A 152 4.13 -3.34 -8.25
N HIS A 153 4.81 -3.82 -7.20
CA HIS A 153 4.16 -4.46 -6.06
C HIS A 153 3.45 -3.46 -5.12
N GLY A 154 2.57 -3.98 -4.25
CA GLY A 154 1.88 -3.23 -3.20
C GLY A 154 2.69 -3.02 -1.91
N VAL A 155 2.04 -2.58 -0.84
CA VAL A 155 2.65 -2.48 0.50
C VAL A 155 2.86 -3.87 1.12
N ALA A 156 3.61 -3.96 2.23
CA ALA A 156 3.81 -5.22 2.97
C ALA A 156 4.36 -6.38 2.13
N CYS A 157 5.09 -6.05 1.07
CA CYS A 157 5.45 -6.96 -0.01
C CYS A 157 6.91 -6.72 -0.43
N ASN A 158 7.53 -7.73 -1.01
CA ASN A 158 8.73 -7.58 -1.83
C ASN A 158 8.55 -8.41 -3.11
N ARG A 159 9.55 -8.42 -3.98
CA ARG A 159 9.50 -9.06 -5.30
C ARG A 159 9.34 -10.57 -5.25
N ILE A 160 9.40 -11.22 -4.08
CA ILE A 160 9.14 -12.67 -3.93
C ILE A 160 7.64 -12.97 -3.92
N LEU A 161 6.83 -12.16 -3.23
CA LEU A 161 5.44 -12.52 -2.92
C LEU A 161 4.47 -12.58 -4.11
N PRO A 162 4.59 -11.74 -5.17
CA PRO A 162 3.65 -11.76 -6.30
C PRO A 162 3.79 -12.96 -7.26
N ASN A 163 4.17 -14.15 -6.76
CA ASN A 163 4.44 -15.33 -7.60
C ASN A 163 3.26 -15.71 -8.51
N GLU A 164 2.02 -15.60 -8.03
CA GLU A 164 0.83 -15.87 -8.85
C GLU A 164 0.72 -14.92 -10.06
N ALA A 165 1.04 -13.64 -9.86
CA ALA A 165 1.06 -12.65 -10.93
C ALA A 165 2.18 -12.97 -11.95
N TYR A 166 3.38 -13.31 -11.48
CA TYR A 166 4.50 -13.69 -12.36
C TYR A 166 4.19 -14.94 -13.17
N THR A 167 3.59 -15.95 -12.54
CA THR A 167 3.20 -17.22 -13.17
C THR A 167 2.27 -17.00 -14.36
N VAL A 168 1.37 -16.03 -14.28
CA VAL A 168 0.47 -15.72 -15.40
C VAL A 168 1.08 -14.73 -16.39
N ALA A 169 1.81 -13.72 -15.90
CA ALA A 169 2.44 -12.72 -16.76
C ALA A 169 3.52 -13.32 -17.67
N ARG A 170 4.36 -14.23 -17.16
CA ARG A 170 5.49 -14.80 -17.90
C ARG A 170 5.10 -15.71 -19.08
N LYS A 171 3.81 -16.00 -19.26
CA LYS A 171 3.29 -16.68 -20.45
C LYS A 171 3.37 -15.79 -21.69
N GLU A 172 3.19 -14.49 -21.48
CA GLU A 172 3.11 -13.50 -22.56
C GLU A 172 4.28 -12.50 -22.53
N PHE A 173 4.91 -12.29 -21.36
CA PHE A 173 5.88 -11.23 -21.13
C PHE A 173 7.24 -11.77 -20.67
N LEU A 174 8.29 -11.02 -20.97
CA LEU A 174 9.50 -10.98 -20.15
C LEU A 174 9.22 -10.04 -18.97
N VAL A 175 9.24 -10.54 -17.73
CA VAL A 175 8.83 -9.74 -16.56
C VAL A 175 10.04 -9.13 -15.86
N VAL A 176 9.99 -7.82 -15.62
CA VAL A 176 10.91 -7.06 -14.79
C VAL A 176 10.18 -6.76 -13.49
N ALA A 177 10.48 -7.51 -12.44
CA ALA A 177 9.90 -7.35 -11.11
C ALA A 177 10.92 -6.69 -10.18
N MET A 178 10.61 -5.51 -9.67
CA MET A 178 11.55 -4.74 -8.85
C MET A 178 10.93 -4.42 -7.50
N ASP A 179 11.78 -4.27 -6.50
CA ASP A 179 11.38 -3.71 -5.22
C ASP A 179 11.43 -2.18 -5.26
N HIS A 180 10.44 -1.52 -4.67
CA HIS A 180 10.53 -0.08 -4.45
C HIS A 180 11.70 0.20 -3.49
N ARG A 181 12.33 1.39 -3.58
CA ARG A 181 13.30 1.84 -2.56
C ARG A 181 12.71 1.65 -1.15
N GLY A 182 13.54 1.22 -0.20
CA GLY A 182 13.16 0.89 1.17
C GLY A 182 12.50 -0.48 1.36
N TYR A 183 12.30 -1.27 0.29
CA TYR A 183 11.81 -2.66 0.38
C TYR A 183 12.90 -3.65 -0.02
N GLY A 184 12.89 -4.83 0.63
CA GLY A 184 13.85 -5.89 0.37
C GLY A 184 15.28 -5.37 0.50
N ASP A 185 16.08 -5.59 -0.54
CA ASP A 185 17.46 -5.10 -0.65
C ASP A 185 17.60 -3.81 -1.49
N SER A 186 16.50 -3.06 -1.70
CA SER A 186 16.48 -1.87 -2.55
C SER A 186 16.55 -0.57 -1.77
N GLY A 187 17.47 0.32 -2.15
CA GLY A 187 17.47 1.73 -1.76
C GLY A 187 17.39 2.02 -0.26
N LEU A 188 18.01 1.17 0.57
CA LEU A 188 17.96 1.28 2.05
C LEU A 188 18.64 2.54 2.60
N ASN A 189 19.42 3.24 1.76
CA ASN A 189 20.14 4.47 2.08
C ASN A 189 19.32 5.75 1.85
N VAL A 190 18.10 5.66 1.30
CA VAL A 190 17.26 6.82 0.98
C VAL A 190 15.88 6.72 1.62
N GLN A 191 15.24 7.86 1.83
CA GLN A 191 13.89 7.90 2.38
C GLN A 191 12.87 7.42 1.34
N MET A 192 11.91 6.60 1.78
CA MET A 192 10.75 6.24 0.98
C MET A 192 9.80 7.42 0.83
N CYS A 193 9.50 7.79 -0.41
CA CYS A 193 8.47 8.75 -0.76
C CYS A 193 7.94 8.44 -2.16
N GLU A 194 6.70 8.86 -2.45
CA GLU A 194 6.04 8.60 -3.74
C GLU A 194 6.89 9.12 -4.92
N GLN A 195 7.44 10.34 -4.81
CA GLN A 195 8.27 10.94 -5.86
C GLN A 195 9.57 10.18 -6.10
N GLY A 196 10.20 9.69 -5.03
CA GLY A 196 11.42 8.89 -5.12
C GLY A 196 11.20 7.61 -5.91
N ILE A 197 10.18 6.83 -5.52
CA ILE A 197 9.83 5.57 -6.19
C ILE A 197 9.45 5.82 -7.66
N VAL A 198 8.70 6.89 -7.94
CA VAL A 198 8.34 7.30 -9.31
C VAL A 198 9.59 7.65 -10.13
N SER A 199 10.55 8.35 -9.54
CA SER A 199 11.84 8.68 -10.18
C SER A 199 12.65 7.43 -10.50
N ASP A 200 12.72 6.47 -9.57
CA ASP A 200 13.43 5.20 -9.78
C ASP A 200 12.82 4.43 -10.95
N THR A 201 11.50 4.24 -10.89
CA THR A 201 10.74 3.51 -11.91
C THR A 201 10.89 4.15 -13.29
N ARG A 202 10.89 5.48 -13.36
CA ARG A 202 11.12 6.24 -14.60
C ARG A 202 12.51 5.96 -15.18
N GLN A 203 13.55 5.94 -14.34
CA GLN A 203 14.91 5.65 -14.78
C GLN A 203 15.06 4.18 -15.23
N ILE A 204 14.42 3.24 -14.54
CA ILE A 204 14.41 1.82 -14.93
C ILE A 204 13.72 1.64 -16.29
N PHE A 205 12.56 2.28 -16.50
CA PHE A 205 11.90 2.27 -17.82
C PHE A 205 12.84 2.79 -18.91
N LYS A 206 13.52 3.92 -18.67
CA LYS A 206 14.47 4.50 -19.62
C LYS A 206 15.63 3.55 -19.91
N TRP A 207 16.19 2.93 -18.89
CA TRP A 207 17.24 1.92 -19.04
C TRP A 207 16.78 0.77 -19.94
N ILE A 208 15.60 0.18 -19.68
CA ILE A 208 15.03 -0.88 -20.53
C ILE A 208 14.85 -0.38 -21.97
N ARG A 209 14.32 0.83 -22.15
CA ARG A 209 14.11 1.43 -23.47
C ARG A 209 15.41 1.66 -24.24
N THR A 210 16.56 1.86 -23.59
CA THR A 210 17.87 1.91 -24.28
C THR A 210 18.32 0.55 -24.83
N LEU A 211 17.75 -0.55 -24.32
CA LEU A 211 18.13 -1.91 -24.66
C LEU A 211 17.23 -2.54 -25.72
N THR A 212 15.99 -2.07 -25.87
CA THR A 212 15.03 -2.69 -26.79
C THR A 212 13.98 -1.72 -27.32
N SER A 213 13.49 -1.99 -28.54
CA SER A 213 12.32 -1.34 -29.13
C SER A 213 11.02 -2.10 -28.86
N ASN A 214 11.06 -3.25 -28.16
CA ASN A 214 9.86 -4.01 -27.84
C ASN A 214 8.84 -3.21 -27.03
N GLU A 215 7.59 -3.65 -27.08
CA GLU A 215 6.50 -3.09 -26.28
C GLU A 215 6.81 -3.22 -24.80
N ILE A 216 6.57 -2.16 -24.02
CA ILE A 216 6.77 -2.16 -22.57
C ILE A 216 5.42 -1.86 -21.92
N PHE A 217 5.00 -2.73 -21.02
CA PHE A 217 3.77 -2.66 -20.26
C PHE A 217 4.08 -2.45 -18.78
N PHE A 218 3.09 -1.94 -18.05
CA PHE A 218 3.12 -1.89 -16.59
C PHE A 218 2.01 -2.75 -16.01
N TRP A 219 2.28 -3.43 -14.90
CA TRP A 219 1.26 -4.00 -14.03
C TRP A 219 1.51 -3.51 -12.62
N GLY A 220 0.60 -2.68 -12.10
CA GLY A 220 0.60 -2.26 -10.72
C GLY A 220 -0.44 -3.00 -9.89
N HIS A 221 -0.06 -3.47 -8.72
CA HIS A 221 -0.97 -4.04 -7.72
C HIS A 221 -1.09 -3.11 -6.51
N SER A 222 -2.31 -2.85 -6.04
CA SER A 222 -2.57 -2.05 -4.83
C SER A 222 -1.84 -0.70 -4.90
N MET A 223 -0.95 -0.35 -3.97
CA MET A 223 -0.10 0.85 -4.03
C MET A 223 0.65 1.01 -5.36
N GLY A 224 1.10 -0.09 -5.97
CA GLY A 224 1.75 -0.13 -7.26
C GLY A 224 0.89 0.45 -8.40
N THR A 225 -0.45 0.47 -8.26
CA THR A 225 -1.37 1.12 -9.24
C THR A 225 -1.20 2.63 -9.26
N ALA A 226 -1.16 3.26 -8.09
CA ALA A 226 -0.94 4.69 -7.94
C ALA A 226 0.45 5.08 -8.44
N LEU A 227 1.48 4.33 -8.04
CA LEU A 227 2.86 4.53 -8.47
C LEU A 227 3.00 4.39 -9.99
N SER A 228 2.41 3.35 -10.59
CA SER A 228 2.44 3.14 -12.05
C SER A 228 1.82 4.32 -12.81
N THR A 229 0.61 4.75 -12.43
CA THR A 229 -0.04 5.90 -13.10
C THR A 229 0.78 7.17 -12.99
N HIS A 230 1.42 7.40 -11.84
CA HIS A 230 2.29 8.55 -11.63
C HIS A 230 3.57 8.47 -12.46
N THR A 231 4.22 7.31 -12.51
CA THR A 231 5.38 7.09 -13.39
C THR A 231 5.02 7.34 -14.84
N LEU A 232 3.89 6.83 -15.32
CA LEU A 232 3.47 7.03 -16.71
C LEU A 232 3.21 8.50 -17.03
N ARG A 233 2.59 9.24 -16.09
CA ARG A 233 2.46 10.69 -16.20
C ARG A 233 3.83 11.37 -16.33
N LYS A 234 4.81 11.00 -15.50
CA LYS A 234 6.15 11.59 -15.53
C LYS A 234 6.96 11.21 -16.76
N LEU A 235 6.84 9.98 -17.25
CA LEU A 235 7.44 9.55 -18.52
C LEU A 235 6.92 10.40 -19.68
N LYS A 236 5.60 10.67 -19.72
CA LYS A 236 5.02 11.56 -20.71
C LYS A 236 5.50 13.00 -20.56
N GLU A 237 5.32 13.57 -19.36
CA GLU A 237 5.58 14.99 -19.09
C GLU A 237 7.06 15.38 -19.25
N LEU A 238 7.99 14.50 -18.83
CA LEU A 238 9.41 14.83 -18.75
C LEU A 238 10.26 14.19 -19.83
N ASP A 239 9.86 13.03 -20.34
CA ASP A 239 10.67 12.25 -21.29
C ASP A 239 9.97 12.06 -22.66
N GLY A 240 8.71 12.48 -22.81
CA GLY A 240 7.94 12.26 -24.04
C GLY A 240 7.71 10.77 -24.35
N MET A 241 7.82 9.89 -23.35
CA MET A 241 7.73 8.44 -23.52
C MET A 241 6.37 7.91 -23.06
N VAL A 242 5.81 6.98 -23.84
CA VAL A 242 4.51 6.37 -23.56
C VAL A 242 4.68 4.84 -23.61
N PRO A 243 4.34 4.11 -22.53
CA PRO A 243 4.30 2.64 -22.56
C PRO A 243 3.15 2.10 -23.43
N SER A 244 3.21 0.84 -23.82
CA SER A 244 2.21 0.21 -24.70
C SER A 244 0.89 -0.12 -24.00
N GLY A 245 0.90 -0.32 -22.68
CA GLY A 245 -0.32 -0.57 -21.91
C GLY A 245 -0.10 -0.59 -20.40
N LEU A 246 -1.19 -0.40 -19.66
CA LEU A 246 -1.21 -0.36 -18.21
C LEU A 246 -2.26 -1.31 -17.63
N ILE A 247 -1.83 -2.22 -16.76
CA ILE A 247 -2.68 -3.12 -15.98
C ILE A 247 -2.72 -2.59 -14.54
N LEU A 248 -3.92 -2.36 -14.02
CA LEU A 248 -4.15 -1.91 -12.65
C LEU A 248 -4.97 -2.94 -11.89
N GLU A 249 -4.36 -3.60 -10.93
CA GLU A 249 -4.99 -4.61 -10.08
C GLU A 249 -5.26 -4.06 -8.68
N SER A 250 -6.50 -4.20 -8.21
CA SER A 250 -6.95 -3.74 -6.89
C SER A 250 -6.66 -2.24 -6.68
N ALA A 251 -6.97 -1.43 -7.68
CA ALA A 251 -6.65 0.00 -7.72
C ALA A 251 -7.58 0.84 -6.83
N PHE A 252 -7.09 2.01 -6.39
CA PHE A 252 -7.82 2.97 -5.58
C PHE A 252 -7.68 4.39 -6.14
N THR A 253 -8.52 5.31 -5.66
CA THR A 253 -8.63 6.69 -6.16
C THR A 253 -7.53 7.61 -5.64
N THR A 254 -7.45 7.81 -4.34
CA THR A 254 -6.42 8.58 -3.63
C THR A 254 -6.12 7.91 -2.29
N MET A 255 -4.97 8.19 -1.71
CA MET A 255 -4.63 7.60 -0.40
C MET A 255 -5.61 8.03 0.69
N ARG A 256 -6.03 9.30 0.68
CA ARG A 256 -7.04 9.81 1.62
C ARG A 256 -8.34 9.00 1.54
N GLU A 257 -8.84 8.74 0.33
CA GLU A 257 -10.08 7.97 0.15
C GLU A 257 -9.91 6.49 0.53
N GLU A 258 -8.75 5.90 0.24
CA GLU A 258 -8.42 4.53 0.65
C GLU A 258 -8.44 4.40 2.17
N ILE A 259 -7.70 5.26 2.88
CA ILE A 259 -7.61 5.24 4.35
C ILE A 259 -9.01 5.36 4.95
N VAL A 260 -9.82 6.33 4.51
CA VAL A 260 -11.17 6.53 5.07
C VAL A 260 -12.12 5.37 4.74
N SER A 261 -11.89 4.64 3.64
CA SER A 261 -12.78 3.57 3.18
C SER A 261 -12.41 2.19 3.71
N ASN A 262 -11.17 1.99 4.15
CA ASN A 262 -10.70 0.71 4.70
C ASN A 262 -11.26 0.46 6.12
N PRO A 263 -11.27 -0.79 6.61
CA PRO A 263 -11.89 -1.13 7.89
C PRO A 263 -11.33 -0.36 9.09
N LEU A 264 -10.01 -0.16 9.13
CA LEU A 264 -9.35 0.57 10.21
C LEU A 264 -9.72 2.05 10.17
N GLY A 265 -9.60 2.72 9.03
CA GLY A 265 -9.98 4.12 8.93
C GLY A 265 -11.47 4.34 9.16
N LYS A 266 -12.37 3.42 8.79
CA LYS A 266 -13.77 3.48 9.23
C LYS A 266 -13.92 3.47 10.74
N LEU A 267 -13.16 2.61 11.44
CA LEU A 267 -13.15 2.56 12.90
C LEU A 267 -12.62 3.86 13.55
N PHE A 268 -11.72 4.59 12.89
CA PHE A 268 -11.13 5.83 13.42
C PHE A 268 -11.72 7.13 12.86
N SER A 269 -12.47 7.07 11.76
CA SER A 269 -12.96 8.25 11.01
C SER A 269 -13.97 9.11 11.77
N TRP A 270 -14.62 8.57 12.80
CA TRP A 270 -15.56 9.30 13.64
C TRP A 270 -14.89 10.25 14.63
N LEU A 271 -13.57 10.15 14.83
CA LEU A 271 -12.84 11.04 15.73
C LEU A 271 -12.71 12.42 15.09
N MET A 272 -13.11 13.46 15.83
CA MET A 272 -13.05 14.85 15.35
C MET A 272 -11.66 15.29 14.91
N TYR A 273 -10.60 14.75 15.55
CA TYR A 273 -9.21 15.06 15.25
C TYR A 273 -8.57 14.14 14.18
N PHE A 274 -9.26 13.10 13.68
CA PHE A 274 -8.70 12.13 12.72
C PHE A 274 -8.10 12.81 11.49
N ASN A 275 -8.81 13.79 10.94
CA ASN A 275 -8.30 14.56 9.80
C ASN A 275 -6.99 15.28 10.17
N SER A 276 -6.99 16.06 11.26
CA SER A 276 -5.84 16.86 11.66
C SER A 276 -4.63 16.04 12.11
N THR A 277 -4.83 14.85 12.67
CA THR A 277 -3.75 14.03 13.25
C THR A 277 -3.29 12.90 12.33
N ILE A 278 -4.12 12.45 11.38
CA ILE A 278 -3.79 11.32 10.47
C ILE A 278 -3.75 11.78 9.02
N LEU A 279 -4.86 12.28 8.46
CA LEU A 279 -4.96 12.54 7.02
C LEU A 279 -4.16 13.78 6.57
N ASP A 280 -4.29 14.90 7.27
CA ASP A 280 -3.63 16.16 6.91
C ASP A 280 -2.10 16.08 7.09
N PRO A 281 -1.54 15.43 8.12
CA PRO A 281 -0.09 15.19 8.21
C PRO A 281 0.43 14.33 7.06
N LEU A 282 -0.28 13.27 6.68
CA LEU A 282 0.09 12.42 5.54
C LEU A 282 0.12 13.22 4.24
N GLU A 283 -0.91 14.03 3.98
CA GLU A 283 -0.93 14.89 2.81
C GLU A 283 0.15 15.97 2.85
N ARG A 284 0.39 16.62 4.00
CA ARG A 284 1.47 17.61 4.14
C ARG A 284 2.85 17.01 3.83
N ASN A 285 3.04 15.72 4.12
CA ASN A 285 4.28 14.99 3.85
C ASN A 285 4.29 14.26 2.50
N GLY A 286 3.33 14.54 1.63
CA GLY A 286 3.35 14.11 0.22
C GLY A 286 2.80 12.71 -0.04
N PHE A 287 2.15 12.06 0.93
CA PHE A 287 1.53 10.73 0.77
C PHE A 287 0.15 10.83 0.10
N HIS A 288 0.09 11.42 -1.10
CA HIS A 288 -1.18 11.69 -1.75
C HIS A 288 -1.70 10.52 -2.58
N PHE A 289 -0.81 9.86 -3.35
CA PHE A 289 -1.13 8.80 -4.30
C PHE A 289 -2.35 9.14 -5.16
N LYS A 290 -2.27 10.26 -5.89
CA LYS A 290 -3.40 10.85 -6.65
C LYS A 290 -3.70 10.09 -7.94
N THR A 291 -4.09 8.82 -7.85
CA THR A 291 -4.36 7.95 -9.01
C THR A 291 -5.44 8.55 -9.91
N THR A 292 -6.50 9.15 -9.36
CA THR A 292 -7.56 9.83 -10.14
C THR A 292 -7.07 11.01 -10.96
N GLU A 293 -6.00 11.69 -10.53
CA GLU A 293 -5.38 12.78 -11.29
C GLU A 293 -4.40 12.22 -12.31
N ASN A 294 -3.51 11.32 -11.86
CA ASN A 294 -2.43 10.78 -12.68
C ASN A 294 -2.93 9.94 -13.85
N ILE A 295 -4.02 9.18 -13.68
CA ILE A 295 -4.59 8.33 -14.73
C ILE A 295 -5.07 9.15 -15.94
N LEU A 296 -5.39 10.44 -15.76
CA LEU A 296 -5.83 11.31 -16.86
C LEU A 296 -4.70 11.65 -17.84
N SER A 297 -3.45 11.55 -17.39
CA SER A 297 -2.26 11.79 -18.21
C SER A 297 -1.70 10.52 -18.86
N VAL A 298 -2.27 9.34 -18.57
CA VAL A 298 -1.83 8.06 -19.15
C VAL A 298 -2.30 7.99 -20.60
N ASP A 299 -1.39 7.78 -21.54
CA ASP A 299 -1.65 7.79 -23.00
C ASP A 299 -1.56 6.40 -23.66
N CYS A 300 -1.92 5.36 -22.91
CA CYS A 300 -2.02 4.00 -23.42
C CYS A 300 -3.29 3.30 -22.93
N PRO A 301 -3.71 2.18 -23.54
CA PRO A 301 -4.87 1.46 -23.06
C PRO A 301 -4.67 0.95 -21.62
N ILE A 302 -5.76 0.93 -20.86
CA ILE A 302 -5.78 0.57 -19.44
C ILE A 302 -6.71 -0.62 -19.22
N MET A 303 -6.22 -1.65 -18.54
CA MET A 303 -7.03 -2.75 -18.04
C MET A 303 -7.05 -2.72 -16.52
N MET A 304 -8.23 -2.62 -15.94
CA MET A 304 -8.44 -2.60 -14.49
C MET A 304 -9.09 -3.90 -14.04
N LEU A 305 -8.53 -4.51 -12.99
CA LEU A 305 -8.98 -5.77 -12.41
C LEU A 305 -9.25 -5.53 -10.92
N HIS A 306 -10.41 -5.95 -10.42
CA HIS A 306 -10.74 -5.85 -8.99
C HIS A 306 -11.57 -7.05 -8.55
N SER A 307 -11.35 -7.56 -7.33
CA SER A 307 -12.21 -8.58 -6.74
C SER A 307 -13.32 -7.95 -5.90
N GLU A 308 -14.52 -8.50 -5.96
CA GLU A 308 -15.66 -8.07 -5.14
C GLU A 308 -15.43 -8.36 -3.64
N ASP A 309 -14.69 -9.43 -3.33
CA ASP A 309 -14.30 -9.84 -1.98
C ASP A 309 -12.94 -9.30 -1.52
N ASP A 310 -12.42 -8.25 -2.18
CA ASP A 310 -11.23 -7.53 -1.70
C ASP A 310 -11.49 -6.94 -0.31
N ASP A 311 -10.74 -7.45 0.67
CA ASP A 311 -10.83 -7.16 2.10
C ASP A 311 -9.91 -6.00 2.54
N VAL A 312 -9.07 -5.49 1.64
CA VAL A 312 -8.16 -4.37 1.88
C VAL A 312 -8.69 -3.10 1.20
N ILE A 313 -8.92 -3.16 -0.12
CA ILE A 313 -9.35 -2.02 -0.92
C ILE A 313 -10.75 -2.28 -1.47
N PRO A 314 -11.79 -1.56 -1.00
CA PRO A 314 -13.13 -1.73 -1.54
C PRO A 314 -13.18 -1.51 -3.05
N TRP A 315 -13.69 -2.49 -3.81
CA TRP A 315 -13.77 -2.43 -5.28
C TRP A 315 -14.48 -1.19 -5.83
N ARG A 316 -15.34 -0.55 -5.02
CA ARG A 316 -16.01 0.71 -5.34
C ARG A 316 -15.02 1.84 -5.64
N LEU A 317 -13.86 1.87 -4.99
CA LEU A 317 -12.79 2.84 -5.29
C LEU A 317 -12.19 2.58 -6.68
N GLY A 318 -11.89 1.31 -6.99
CA GLY A 318 -11.44 0.90 -8.32
C GLY A 318 -12.47 1.22 -9.42
N PHE A 319 -13.75 0.97 -9.16
CA PHE A 319 -14.83 1.31 -10.09
C PHE A 319 -15.00 2.82 -10.28
N LYS A 320 -14.88 3.62 -9.21
CA LYS A 320 -14.87 5.09 -9.28
C LYS A 320 -13.70 5.59 -10.12
N LEU A 321 -12.50 5.03 -9.92
CA LEU A 321 -11.32 5.35 -10.74
C LEU A 321 -11.54 4.99 -12.22
N TYR A 322 -12.09 3.82 -12.50
CA TYR A 322 -12.48 3.41 -13.85
C TYR A 322 -13.44 4.42 -14.50
N HIS A 323 -14.46 4.85 -13.76
CA HIS A 323 -15.43 5.83 -14.27
C HIS A 323 -14.73 7.14 -14.64
N VAL A 324 -13.89 7.67 -13.76
CA VAL A 324 -13.08 8.87 -14.03
C VAL A 324 -12.22 8.71 -15.29
N ALA A 325 -11.48 7.60 -15.40
CA ALA A 325 -10.62 7.34 -16.55
C ALA A 325 -11.43 7.19 -17.85
N ARG A 326 -12.59 6.52 -17.79
CA ARG A 326 -13.45 6.29 -18.97
C ARG A 326 -14.07 7.58 -19.48
N THR A 327 -14.50 8.49 -18.58
CA THR A 327 -15.26 9.69 -18.97
C THR A 327 -14.37 10.89 -19.26
N ARG A 328 -13.17 10.95 -18.67
CA ARG A 328 -12.29 12.14 -18.77
C ARG A 328 -11.06 11.95 -19.63
N ARG A 329 -10.68 10.71 -19.97
CA ARG A 329 -9.62 10.45 -20.97
C ARG A 329 -10.22 10.44 -22.37
N ASN A 330 -9.43 10.85 -23.35
CA ASN A 330 -9.79 10.73 -24.76
C ASN A 330 -9.44 9.32 -25.27
N LYS A 331 -10.46 8.52 -25.59
CA LYS A 331 -10.28 7.15 -26.10
C LYS A 331 -9.50 7.08 -27.42
N GLU A 332 -9.58 8.11 -28.26
CA GLU A 332 -8.93 8.11 -29.58
C GLU A 332 -7.42 8.28 -29.44
N THR A 333 -7.00 9.25 -28.64
CA THR A 333 -5.59 9.61 -28.47
C THR A 333 -4.91 8.88 -27.33
N GLN A 334 -5.62 8.55 -26.26
CA GLN A 334 -5.04 7.94 -25.05
C GLN A 334 -5.34 6.43 -24.94
N GLY A 335 -6.23 5.91 -25.78
CA GLY A 335 -6.59 4.51 -25.79
C GLY A 335 -7.70 4.13 -24.80
N SER A 336 -8.20 2.92 -24.95
CA SER A 336 -9.37 2.41 -24.23
C SER A 336 -9.08 2.12 -22.76
N VAL A 337 -10.10 2.23 -21.93
CA VAL A 337 -10.09 1.72 -20.54
C VAL A 337 -10.97 0.48 -20.50
N SER A 338 -10.70 -0.48 -19.63
CA SER A 338 -11.62 -1.59 -19.31
C SER A 338 -11.58 -1.87 -17.82
N PHE A 339 -12.68 -2.36 -17.27
CA PHE A 339 -12.78 -2.73 -15.86
C PHE A 339 -13.48 -4.08 -15.76
N THR A 340 -12.85 -5.01 -15.05
CA THR A 340 -13.39 -6.33 -14.78
C THR A 340 -13.51 -6.49 -13.27
N LEU A 341 -14.74 -6.64 -12.80
CA LEU A 341 -15.04 -7.04 -11.42
C LEU A 341 -15.14 -8.57 -11.39
N PHE A 342 -14.27 -9.20 -10.61
CA PHE A 342 -14.36 -10.62 -10.32
C PHE A 342 -15.36 -10.81 -9.18
N PRO A 343 -16.37 -11.69 -9.31
CA PRO A 343 -17.27 -12.02 -8.20
C PRO A 343 -16.50 -12.54 -6.99
N ALA A 344 -17.13 -12.53 -5.82
CA ALA A 344 -16.58 -13.08 -4.58
C ALA A 344 -16.30 -14.60 -4.68
N LEU A 345 -15.13 -14.96 -5.20
CA LEU A 345 -14.69 -16.33 -5.48
C LEU A 345 -13.49 -16.76 -4.62
N GLY A 346 -13.15 -16.00 -3.58
CA GLY A 346 -12.01 -16.24 -2.70
C GLY A 346 -10.70 -15.68 -3.25
N TYR A 347 -10.76 -14.67 -4.13
CA TYR A 347 -9.56 -14.00 -4.64
C TYR A 347 -9.00 -13.02 -3.62
N TYR A 348 -9.86 -12.32 -2.87
CA TYR A 348 -9.47 -11.29 -1.91
C TYR A 348 -8.56 -10.25 -2.59
N HIS A 349 -7.65 -9.64 -1.84
CA HIS A 349 -6.82 -8.53 -2.34
C HIS A 349 -5.75 -8.92 -3.38
N VAL A 350 -5.26 -10.17 -3.39
CA VAL A 350 -4.06 -10.59 -4.16
C VAL A 350 -4.30 -11.76 -5.12
N GLY A 351 -5.48 -12.37 -5.09
CA GLY A 351 -5.72 -13.66 -5.74
C GLY A 351 -6.23 -13.62 -7.17
N ILE A 352 -6.50 -12.44 -7.73
CA ILE A 352 -7.03 -12.32 -9.10
C ILE A 352 -6.18 -13.07 -10.13
N PRO A 353 -4.82 -13.05 -10.08
CA PRO A 353 -4.00 -13.78 -11.05
C PRO A 353 -4.29 -15.29 -11.13
N ARG A 354 -4.87 -15.91 -10.09
CA ARG A 354 -5.27 -17.33 -10.12
C ARG A 354 -6.47 -17.63 -11.02
N ASP A 355 -7.26 -16.62 -11.42
CA ASP A 355 -8.41 -16.86 -12.29
C ASP A 355 -7.95 -17.34 -13.68
N LYS A 356 -8.55 -18.45 -14.12
CA LYS A 356 -8.26 -19.12 -15.41
C LYS A 356 -8.48 -18.20 -16.63
N LYS A 357 -9.24 -17.12 -16.49
CA LYS A 357 -9.50 -16.13 -17.54
C LYS A 357 -8.37 -15.12 -17.70
N VAL A 358 -7.56 -14.87 -16.65
CA VAL A 358 -6.52 -13.85 -16.69
C VAL A 358 -5.53 -14.05 -17.84
N PRO A 359 -5.01 -15.27 -18.12
CA PRO A 359 -4.13 -15.47 -19.28
C PRO A 359 -4.74 -14.99 -20.60
N GLN A 360 -6.01 -15.33 -20.86
CA GLN A 360 -6.70 -14.90 -22.08
C GLN A 360 -6.96 -13.39 -22.08
N MET A 361 -7.24 -12.80 -20.92
CA MET A 361 -7.40 -11.36 -20.77
C MET A 361 -6.11 -10.61 -21.09
N LEU A 362 -4.95 -11.10 -20.64
CA LEU A 362 -3.63 -10.54 -20.98
C LEU A 362 -3.39 -10.58 -22.49
N GLN A 363 -3.60 -11.73 -23.14
CA GLN A 363 -3.46 -11.84 -24.60
C GLN A 363 -4.36 -10.86 -25.36
N ASN A 364 -5.63 -10.79 -24.97
CA ASN A 364 -6.60 -9.87 -25.58
C ASN A 364 -6.22 -8.41 -25.35
N PHE A 365 -5.65 -8.10 -24.18
CA PHE A 365 -5.20 -6.76 -23.83
C PHE A 365 -3.97 -6.35 -24.65
N ILE A 366 -2.95 -7.20 -24.75
CA ILE A 366 -1.77 -6.96 -25.61
C ILE A 366 -2.20 -6.71 -27.06
N GLN A 367 -3.08 -7.56 -27.59
CA GLN A 367 -3.56 -7.41 -28.95
C GLN A 367 -4.34 -6.10 -29.16
N ARG A 368 -5.14 -5.69 -28.16
CA ARG A 368 -5.83 -4.40 -28.19
C ARG A 368 -4.85 -3.23 -28.19
N CYS A 369 -3.82 -3.28 -27.33
CA CYS A 369 -2.76 -2.27 -27.30
C CYS A 369 -2.09 -2.12 -28.66
N ARG A 370 -1.70 -3.22 -29.30
CA ARG A 370 -1.11 -3.21 -30.65
C ARG A 370 -1.98 -2.55 -31.71
N ILE A 371 -3.30 -2.80 -31.66
CA ILE A 371 -4.25 -2.22 -32.60
C ILE A 371 -4.38 -0.71 -32.36
N GLU A 372 -4.51 -0.30 -31.10
CA GLU A 372 -4.70 1.10 -30.75
C GLU A 372 -3.42 1.93 -30.94
N ASP A 373 -2.24 1.38 -30.65
CA ASP A 373 -0.93 2.00 -30.89
C ASP A 373 -0.74 2.30 -32.39
N LYS A 374 -0.97 1.31 -33.27
CA LYS A 374 -0.89 1.50 -34.74
C LYS A 374 -1.81 2.61 -35.24
N ARG A 375 -3.00 2.75 -34.62
CA ARG A 375 -3.95 3.82 -34.98
C ARG A 375 -3.41 5.19 -34.59
N ARG A 376 -2.77 5.31 -33.43
CA ARG A 376 -2.14 6.58 -33.01
C ARG A 376 -1.00 6.98 -33.95
N ASP A 377 -0.14 6.04 -34.30
CA ASP A 377 0.99 6.30 -35.19
C ASP A 377 0.53 6.70 -36.60
N GLY A 378 -0.51 6.05 -37.13
CA GLY A 378 -1.08 6.38 -38.44
C GLY A 378 -1.73 7.78 -38.52
N GLN A 379 -2.25 8.31 -37.41
CA GLN A 379 -2.80 9.67 -37.36
C GLN A 379 -1.71 10.76 -37.39
N HIS A 380 -0.47 10.46 -37.01
CA HIS A 380 0.64 11.42 -37.09
C HIS A 380 1.19 11.64 -38.50
N TYR A 381 0.91 10.75 -39.45
CA TYR A 381 1.35 10.87 -40.86
C TYR A 381 0.27 11.39 -41.81
N SER A 382 -0.87 11.85 -41.28
CA SER A 382 -2.01 12.34 -42.05
C SER A 382 -2.17 13.85 -41.91
N PHE A 383 -1.20 14.63 -42.39
CA PHE A 383 -1.31 16.08 -42.56
C PHE A 383 -0.66 16.54 -43.86
#